data_AF-R9K1L3-F1
#
_entry.id   AF-R9K1L3-F1
#
_cell.length_a   1.000
_cell.length_b   1.000
_cell.length_c   1.000
_cell.angle_alpha   90.00
_cell.angle_beta   90.00
_cell.angle_gamma   90.00
#
_symmetry.space_group_name_H-M   'P 1'
#
loop_
_entity.id
_entity.type
_entity.pdbx_description
1 polymer ?
#
loop_
_entity_poly.entity_id
_entity_poly.type
_entity_poly.pdbx_seq_one_letter_code
_entity_poly.pdbx_strand_id
1 'polypeptide(L)'
;MESKDQALRILKMYEVLRKGKEVQKKLFCAEYGISGRTFDRDIEKIRLFLSEEYSGEDVQYHLERGSYRIPGSGERGSLSLLELQMVVKILKSERVLEKGEFEGLMMSLQSVAEKGDREDSKKFLLNEIGQYEEKTGQGAFMKLFGDLLKCISDQNMIRLKLKEKRGEQGRVKFFPVAVEYQFSGFYLLGYRQENEEELMAFGLDEIESFQMTLQKYGNEVLKRYSYQEGKEFLKNIEEQRRRD
;
A
#
# COMPACT_ATOMS: atom_id res chain seq x y z
N MET A 1 -23.03 39.62 -12.89
CA MET A 1 -21.72 39.35 -12.25
C MET A 1 -21.84 38.00 -11.54
N GLU A 2 -21.91 36.88 -12.27
CA GLU A 2 -22.70 35.74 -11.75
C GLU A 2 -22.25 34.33 -12.17
N SER A 3 -20.98 34.12 -12.53
CA SER A 3 -20.47 32.77 -12.88
C SER A 3 -19.34 32.25 -12.00
N LYS A 4 -18.56 33.12 -11.33
CA LYS A 4 -17.35 32.71 -10.61
C LYS A 4 -17.61 32.05 -9.24
N ASP A 5 -18.76 32.27 -8.63
CA ASP A 5 -19.05 31.79 -7.27
C ASP A 5 -19.78 30.43 -7.24
N GLN A 6 -20.58 30.10 -8.26
CA GLN A 6 -21.34 28.84 -8.29
C GLN A 6 -20.43 27.62 -8.40
N ALA A 7 -19.50 27.60 -9.36
CA ALA A 7 -18.62 26.45 -9.56
C ALA A 7 -17.77 26.18 -8.31
N LEU A 8 -17.18 27.23 -7.72
CA LEU A 8 -16.39 27.11 -6.50
C LEU A 8 -17.22 26.62 -5.32
N ARG A 9 -18.45 27.12 -5.16
CA ARG A 9 -19.37 26.67 -4.10
C ARG A 9 -19.75 25.20 -4.25
N ILE A 10 -20.08 24.76 -5.47
CA ILE A 10 -20.39 23.35 -5.75
C ILE A 10 -19.17 22.48 -5.45
N LEU A 11 -17.97 22.89 -5.88
CA LEU A 11 -16.73 22.17 -5.57
C LEU A 11 -16.45 22.10 -4.08
N LYS A 12 -16.68 23.19 -3.33
CA LYS A 12 -16.56 23.19 -1.86
C LYS A 12 -17.58 22.27 -1.20
N MET A 13 -18.83 22.28 -1.65
CA MET A 13 -19.87 21.38 -1.15
C MET A 13 -19.50 19.92 -1.42
N TYR A 14 -19.06 19.62 -2.64
CA TYR A 14 -18.61 18.30 -3.04
C TYR A 14 -17.42 17.82 -2.21
N GLU A 15 -16.42 18.67 -2.00
CA GLU A 15 -15.23 18.35 -1.19
C GLU A 15 -15.59 18.01 0.27
N VAL A 16 -16.59 18.70 0.84
CA VAL A 16 -17.12 18.37 2.18
C VAL A 16 -17.77 16.99 2.18
N LEU A 17 -18.66 16.74 1.22
CA LEU A 17 -19.36 15.46 1.08
C LEU A 17 -18.39 14.29 0.83
N ARG A 18 -17.41 14.47 -0.06
CA ARG A 18 -16.38 13.50 -0.43
C ARG A 18 -15.48 13.12 0.74
N LYS A 19 -15.23 14.05 1.67
CA LYS A 19 -14.48 13.82 2.91
C LYS A 19 -15.28 13.08 3.99
N GLY A 20 -16.48 12.58 3.66
CA GLY A 20 -17.39 11.93 4.62
C GLY A 20 -18.09 12.88 5.57
N LYS A 21 -18.02 14.20 5.35
CA LYS A 21 -18.67 15.19 6.21
C LYS A 21 -20.09 15.47 5.74
N GLU A 22 -20.95 15.84 6.69
CA GLU A 22 -22.34 16.20 6.41
C GLU A 22 -22.48 17.68 6.02
N VAL A 23 -23.36 17.96 5.05
CA VAL A 23 -23.75 19.32 4.66
C VAL A 23 -25.17 19.60 5.15
N GLN A 24 -25.33 20.52 6.09
CA GLN A 24 -26.65 20.97 6.55
C GLN A 24 -27.17 22.10 5.68
N LYS A 25 -28.35 21.93 5.09
CA LYS A 25 -28.95 22.88 4.14
C LYS A 25 -29.07 24.29 4.69
N LYS A 26 -29.58 24.46 5.92
CA LYS A 26 -29.79 25.78 6.52
C LYS A 26 -28.48 26.53 6.77
N LEU A 27 -27.48 25.84 7.33
CA LEU A 27 -26.17 26.41 7.63
C LEU A 27 -25.42 26.78 6.34
N PHE A 28 -25.43 25.89 5.35
CA PHE A 28 -24.76 26.13 4.08
C PHE A 28 -25.39 27.30 3.32
N CYS A 29 -26.73 27.39 3.31
CA CYS A 29 -27.43 28.54 2.72
C CYS A 29 -27.04 29.87 3.39
N ALA A 30 -26.92 29.89 4.72
CA ALA A 30 -26.53 31.08 5.46
C ALA A 30 -25.06 31.46 5.21
N GLU A 31 -24.14 30.48 5.19
CA GLU A 31 -22.71 30.69 4.95
C GLU A 31 -22.44 31.28 3.57
N TYR A 32 -23.11 30.77 2.53
CA TYR A 32 -22.90 31.19 1.15
C TYR A 32 -23.92 32.22 0.64
N GLY A 33 -24.84 32.68 1.49
CA GLY A 33 -25.87 33.66 1.13
C GLY A 33 -26.81 33.20 0.00
N ILE A 34 -27.08 31.88 -0.10
CA ILE A 34 -27.89 31.30 -1.17
C ILE A 34 -29.29 30.88 -0.70
N SER A 35 -30.23 30.80 -1.63
CA SER A 35 -31.56 30.27 -1.36
C SER A 35 -31.57 28.74 -1.25
N GLY A 36 -32.54 28.19 -0.51
CA GLY A 36 -32.72 26.74 -0.42
C GLY A 36 -32.92 26.06 -1.78
N ARG A 37 -33.58 26.73 -2.74
CA ARG A 37 -33.72 26.24 -4.12
C ARG A 37 -32.39 26.17 -4.86
N THR A 38 -31.49 27.12 -4.61
CA THR A 38 -30.14 27.12 -5.20
C THR A 38 -29.32 25.98 -4.63
N PHE A 39 -29.42 25.75 -3.32
CA PHE A 39 -28.78 24.60 -2.66
C PHE A 39 -29.26 23.27 -3.24
N ASP A 40 -30.58 23.07 -3.39
CA ASP A 40 -31.13 21.83 -3.95
C ASP A 40 -30.61 21.58 -5.37
N ARG A 41 -30.56 22.62 -6.20
CA ARG A 41 -29.98 22.54 -7.55
C ARG A 41 -28.48 22.22 -7.54
N ASP A 42 -27.74 22.75 -6.58
CA ASP A 42 -26.31 22.46 -6.44
C ASP A 42 -26.10 20.99 -5.99
N ILE A 43 -26.96 20.42 -5.12
CA ILE A 43 -26.96 18.99 -4.77
C ILE A 43 -27.27 18.11 -5.98
N GLU A 44 -28.29 18.46 -6.78
CA GLU A 44 -28.64 17.69 -7.98
C GLU A 44 -27.50 17.67 -9.00
N LYS A 45 -26.75 18.75 -9.14
CA LYS A 45 -25.55 18.77 -10.00
C LYS A 45 -24.47 17.80 -9.50
N ILE A 46 -24.28 17.69 -8.19
CA ILE A 46 -23.34 16.73 -7.60
C ILE A 46 -23.82 15.30 -7.82
N ARG A 47 -25.12 15.02 -7.63
CA ARG A 47 -25.71 13.70 -7.91
C ARG A 47 -25.54 13.29 -9.37
N LEU A 48 -25.81 14.21 -10.29
CA LEU A 48 -25.61 13.99 -11.73
C LEU A 48 -24.15 13.70 -12.07
N PHE A 49 -23.22 14.48 -11.53
CA PHE A 49 -21.79 14.22 -11.71
C PHE A 49 -21.39 12.82 -11.21
N LEU A 50 -21.85 12.42 -10.01
CA LEU A 50 -21.53 11.10 -9.44
C LEU A 50 -22.10 9.93 -10.25
N SER A 51 -23.28 10.12 -10.87
CA SER A 51 -23.90 9.10 -11.71
C SER A 51 -23.24 8.99 -13.08
N GLU A 52 -22.81 10.11 -13.68
CA GLU A 52 -22.07 10.13 -14.95
C GLU A 52 -20.69 9.45 -14.83
N GLU A 53 -20.03 9.58 -13.68
CA GLU A 53 -18.73 8.93 -13.42
C GLU A 53 -18.85 7.43 -13.07
N TYR A 54 -20.05 6.83 -13.12
CA TYR A 54 -20.31 5.43 -12.75
C TYR A 54 -19.75 5.01 -11.38
N SER A 55 -19.65 5.96 -10.45
CA SER A 55 -19.01 5.73 -9.15
C SER A 55 -19.80 4.82 -8.20
N GLY A 56 -21.09 4.64 -8.45
CA GLY A 56 -22.02 3.97 -7.52
C GLY A 56 -22.24 4.76 -6.21
N GLU A 57 -21.69 5.97 -6.11
CA GLU A 57 -21.88 6.90 -5.00
C GLU A 57 -23.11 7.77 -5.26
N ASP A 58 -23.87 8.08 -4.22
CA ASP A 58 -24.99 9.02 -4.30
C ASP A 58 -25.04 9.90 -3.04
N VAL A 59 -25.51 11.14 -3.19
CA VAL A 59 -25.75 12.05 -2.08
C VAL A 59 -27.10 11.73 -1.45
N GLN A 60 -27.10 11.18 -0.25
CA GLN A 60 -28.32 10.81 0.48
C GLN A 60 -28.69 11.86 1.52
N TYR A 61 -30.00 12.06 1.70
CA TYR A 61 -30.55 12.95 2.72
C TYR A 61 -30.80 12.18 4.02
N HIS A 62 -30.24 12.69 5.12
CA HIS A 62 -30.42 12.14 6.45
C HIS A 62 -31.55 12.86 7.18
N LEU A 63 -32.74 12.25 7.21
CA LEU A 63 -33.97 12.84 7.75
C LEU A 63 -33.84 13.38 9.18
N GLU A 64 -33.25 12.60 10.09
CA GLU A 64 -33.12 12.97 11.51
C GLU A 64 -32.21 14.18 11.76
N ARG A 65 -31.24 14.40 10.87
CA ARG A 65 -30.19 15.42 11.02
C ARG A 65 -30.39 16.61 10.08
N GLY A 66 -31.32 16.51 9.13
CA GLY A 66 -31.56 17.55 8.13
C GLY A 66 -30.34 17.83 7.25
N SER A 67 -29.52 16.81 6.99
CA SER A 67 -28.21 16.94 6.35
C SER A 67 -28.07 16.03 5.13
N TYR A 68 -27.10 16.35 4.27
CA TYR A 68 -26.74 15.58 3.08
C TYR A 68 -25.37 14.98 3.28
N ARG A 69 -25.18 13.72 2.86
CA ARG A 69 -23.89 13.01 2.91
C ARG A 69 -23.78 12.03 1.75
N ILE A 70 -22.56 11.66 1.37
CA ILE A 70 -22.32 10.48 0.53
C ILE A 70 -22.01 9.32 1.48
N PRO A 71 -22.90 8.31 1.62
CA PRO A 71 -22.63 7.15 2.47
C PRO A 71 -21.35 6.44 2.04
N GLY A 72 -20.52 6.02 3.00
CA GLY A 72 -19.26 5.32 2.71
C GLY A 72 -18.09 6.19 2.22
N SER A 73 -18.30 7.47 1.87
CA SER A 73 -17.23 8.37 1.39
C SER A 73 -16.16 8.70 2.45
N GLY A 74 -16.48 8.56 3.75
CA GLY A 74 -15.53 8.66 4.86
C GLY A 74 -15.10 7.33 5.47
N GLU A 75 -15.75 6.21 5.11
CA GLU A 75 -15.55 4.89 5.72
C GLU A 75 -14.74 3.94 4.82
N ARG A 76 -14.53 4.30 3.55
CA ARG A 76 -13.89 3.40 2.55
C ARG A 76 -12.37 3.54 2.40
N GLY A 77 -11.67 4.26 3.29
CA GLY A 77 -10.23 4.50 3.08
C GLY A 77 -9.38 4.87 4.28
N SER A 78 -9.89 4.78 5.51
CA SER A 78 -9.08 5.02 6.71
C SER A 78 -8.95 3.76 7.56
N LEU A 79 -7.75 3.51 8.09
CA LEU A 79 -7.54 2.48 9.08
C LEU A 79 -8.12 2.96 10.42
N SER A 80 -8.97 2.13 11.02
CA SER A 80 -9.35 2.28 12.43
C SER A 80 -8.10 2.19 13.32
N LEU A 81 -8.18 2.71 14.55
CA LEU A 81 -7.07 2.60 15.49
C LEU A 81 -6.66 1.13 15.71
N LEU A 82 -7.61 0.21 15.79
CA LEU A 82 -7.35 -1.22 15.99
C LEU A 82 -6.60 -1.84 14.81
N GLU A 83 -7.01 -1.55 13.57
CA GLU A 83 -6.34 -2.05 12.36
C GLU A 83 -4.92 -1.49 12.25
N LEU A 84 -4.76 -0.19 12.51
CA LEU A 84 -3.45 0.46 12.56
C LEU A 84 -2.55 -0.23 13.59
N GLN A 85 -3.04 -0.43 14.81
CA GLN A 85 -2.29 -1.08 15.89
C GLN A 85 -1.84 -2.50 15.50
N MET A 86 -2.73 -3.29 14.90
CA MET A 86 -2.43 -4.64 14.43
C MET A 86 -1.31 -4.64 13.40
N VAL A 87 -1.42 -3.83 12.34
CA VAL A 87 -0.42 -3.77 11.25
C VAL A 87 0.94 -3.34 11.79
N VAL A 88 0.98 -2.31 12.64
CA VAL A 88 2.24 -1.80 13.20
C VAL A 88 2.91 -2.84 14.09
N LYS A 89 2.15 -3.62 14.87
CA LYS A 89 2.72 -4.69 15.71
C LYS A 89 3.36 -5.79 14.87
N ILE A 90 2.71 -6.20 13.78
CA ILE A 90 3.24 -7.18 12.83
C ILE A 90 4.52 -6.64 12.17
N LEU A 91 4.50 -5.39 11.67
CA LEU A 91 5.68 -4.79 11.04
C LEU A 91 6.86 -4.67 12.01
N LYS A 92 6.59 -4.30 13.26
CA LYS A 92 7.61 -4.18 14.31
C LYS A 92 8.24 -5.53 14.66
N SER A 93 7.46 -6.62 14.71
CA SER A 93 8.00 -7.93 15.07
C SER A 93 9.02 -8.46 14.07
N GLU A 94 8.87 -8.11 12.79
CA GLU A 94 9.74 -8.66 11.75
C GLU A 94 11.12 -8.00 11.66
N ARG A 95 11.23 -6.75 12.12
CA ARG A 95 12.49 -5.99 12.12
C ARG A 95 13.19 -6.04 10.75
N VAL A 96 12.42 -5.85 9.67
CA VAL A 96 12.90 -5.91 8.28
C VAL A 96 13.38 -4.55 7.75
N LEU A 97 12.86 -3.46 8.31
CA LEU A 97 13.14 -2.10 7.86
C LEU A 97 14.31 -1.52 8.66
N GLU A 98 15.10 -0.66 8.01
CA GLU A 98 15.98 0.25 8.77
C GLU A 98 15.11 1.21 9.61
N LYS A 99 15.63 1.71 10.73
CA LYS A 99 14.88 2.61 11.61
C LYS A 99 14.26 3.80 10.87
N GLY A 100 14.99 4.42 9.94
CA GLY A 100 14.47 5.53 9.13
C GLY A 100 13.32 5.12 8.20
N GLU A 101 13.39 3.93 7.59
CA GLU A 101 12.31 3.38 6.76
C GLU A 101 11.08 3.03 7.60
N PHE A 102 11.28 2.46 8.79
CA PHE A 102 10.20 2.18 9.73
C PHE A 102 9.49 3.46 10.17
N GLU A 103 10.25 4.48 10.58
CA GLU A 103 9.71 5.80 10.94
C GLU A 103 8.92 6.43 9.80
N GLY A 104 9.46 6.43 8.58
CA GLY A 104 8.77 6.95 7.40
C GLY A 104 7.46 6.21 7.07
N LEU A 105 7.45 4.89 7.24
CA LEU A 105 6.25 4.07 7.05
C LEU A 105 5.20 4.36 8.13
N MET A 106 5.60 4.52 9.39
CA MET A 106 4.68 4.89 10.48
C MET A 106 4.02 6.25 10.23
N MET A 107 4.77 7.25 9.76
CA MET A 107 4.22 8.56 9.39
C MET A 107 3.22 8.45 8.22
N SER A 108 3.50 7.57 7.26
CA SER A 108 2.59 7.29 6.15
C SER A 108 1.29 6.63 6.62
N LEU A 109 1.39 5.63 7.50
CA LEU A 109 0.23 4.97 8.11
C LEU A 109 -0.61 5.93 8.97
N GLN A 110 0.04 6.87 9.67
CA GLN A 110 -0.67 7.91 10.42
C GLN A 110 -1.55 8.78 9.50
N SER A 111 -1.09 9.06 8.28
CA SER A 111 -1.80 9.94 7.35
C SER A 111 -3.12 9.35 6.83
N VAL A 112 -3.25 8.02 6.91
CA VAL A 112 -4.44 7.26 6.48
C VAL A 112 -5.26 6.71 7.65
N ALA A 113 -4.95 7.08 8.90
CA ALA A 113 -5.73 6.69 10.06
C ALA A 113 -7.01 7.54 10.22
N GLU A 114 -8.03 6.99 10.89
CA GLU A 114 -9.27 7.70 11.19
C GLU A 114 -9.02 9.03 11.92
N LYS A 115 -9.76 10.07 11.51
CA LYS A 115 -9.58 11.43 12.05
C LYS A 115 -10.01 11.57 13.52
N GLY A 116 -10.93 10.72 13.98
CA GLY A 116 -11.41 10.70 15.37
C GLY A 116 -10.30 10.31 16.36
N ASP A 117 -9.43 9.39 15.93
CA ASP A 117 -8.40 8.77 16.78
C ASP A 117 -7.01 9.35 16.53
N ARG A 118 -6.90 10.57 15.99
CA ARG A 118 -5.64 11.13 15.52
C ARG A 118 -4.60 11.30 16.64
N GLU A 119 -5.02 11.65 17.85
CA GLU A 119 -4.10 11.80 18.99
C GLU A 119 -3.66 10.42 19.53
N ASP A 120 -4.59 9.48 19.66
CA ASP A 120 -4.31 8.14 20.15
C ASP A 120 -3.43 7.34 19.19
N SER A 121 -3.73 7.40 17.89
CA SER A 121 -2.89 6.82 16.83
C SER A 121 -1.50 7.45 16.81
N LYS A 122 -1.38 8.78 16.93
CA LYS A 122 -0.07 9.45 17.01
C LYS A 122 0.74 8.98 18.21
N LYS A 123 0.12 8.94 19.40
CA LYS A 123 0.77 8.52 20.63
C LYS A 123 1.23 7.07 20.54
N PHE A 124 0.39 6.20 20.00
CA PHE A 124 0.71 4.79 19.75
C PHE A 124 1.92 4.66 18.80
N LEU A 125 1.89 5.32 17.64
CA LEU A 125 2.96 5.24 16.65
C LEU A 125 4.30 5.76 17.18
N LEU A 126 4.30 6.89 17.90
CA LEU A 126 5.52 7.42 18.53
C LEU A 126 6.11 6.45 19.55
N ASN A 127 5.26 5.75 20.32
CA ASN A 127 5.71 4.71 21.24
C ASN A 127 6.33 3.52 20.49
N GLU A 128 5.71 3.06 19.41
CA GLU A 128 6.25 1.94 18.63
C GLU A 128 7.56 2.28 17.93
N ILE A 129 7.70 3.51 17.41
CA ILE A 129 8.96 4.05 16.86
C ILE A 129 10.06 4.04 17.92
N GLY A 130 9.77 4.57 19.12
CA GLY A 130 10.75 4.64 20.21
C GLY A 130 11.23 3.28 20.72
N GLN A 131 10.43 2.24 20.50
CA GLN A 131 10.73 0.85 20.86
C GLN A 131 11.20 0.00 19.67
N TYR A 132 11.40 0.58 18.48
CA TYR A 132 11.85 -0.16 17.32
C TYR A 132 13.36 -0.43 17.39
N GLU A 133 13.72 -1.71 17.28
CA GLU A 133 15.10 -2.17 17.20
C GLU A 133 15.36 -2.74 15.81
N GLU A 134 16.13 -2.01 15.01
CA GLU A 134 16.59 -2.49 13.71
C GLU A 134 17.57 -3.67 13.86
N LYS A 135 17.66 -4.54 12.84
CA LYS A 135 18.69 -5.58 12.81
C LYS A 135 20.03 -4.97 12.40
N THR A 136 21.11 -5.37 13.06
CA THR A 136 22.45 -4.88 12.75
C THR A 136 22.84 -5.20 11.29
N GLY A 137 23.30 -4.19 10.54
CA GLY A 137 23.77 -4.35 9.16
C GLY A 137 22.66 -4.40 8.10
N GLN A 138 21.45 -3.94 8.45
CA GLN A 138 20.31 -3.82 7.55
C GLN A 138 20.53 -2.63 6.60
N GLY A 139 20.54 -2.90 5.29
CA GLY A 139 20.58 -1.85 4.26
C GLY A 139 19.18 -1.34 3.92
N ALA A 140 19.10 -0.41 2.97
CA ALA A 140 17.84 0.16 2.49
C ALA A 140 16.92 -0.90 1.84
N PHE A 141 16.08 -1.55 2.65
CA PHE A 141 15.22 -2.66 2.25
C PHE A 141 14.15 -2.19 1.26
N MET A 142 13.51 -1.04 1.52
CA MET A 142 12.39 -0.54 0.70
C MET A 142 12.81 -0.29 -0.74
N LYS A 143 14.03 0.22 -0.93
CA LYS A 143 14.58 0.44 -2.28
C LYS A 143 14.83 -0.89 -3.00
N LEU A 144 15.51 -1.83 -2.34
CA LEU A 144 15.75 -3.17 -2.91
C LEU A 144 14.43 -3.86 -3.27
N PHE A 145 13.48 -3.86 -2.33
CA PHE A 145 12.16 -4.46 -2.51
C PHE A 145 11.40 -3.83 -3.69
N GLY A 146 11.34 -2.50 -3.75
CA GLY A 146 10.69 -1.78 -4.84
C GLY A 146 11.34 -2.04 -6.21
N ASP A 147 12.67 -2.01 -6.28
CA ASP A 147 13.40 -2.26 -7.54
C ASP A 147 13.17 -3.71 -8.02
N LEU A 148 13.12 -4.70 -7.12
CA LEU A 148 12.82 -6.10 -7.46
C LEU A 148 11.38 -6.27 -7.96
N LEU A 149 10.39 -5.67 -7.29
CA LEU A 149 8.99 -5.71 -7.74
C LEU A 149 8.85 -5.10 -9.15
N LYS A 150 9.56 -3.99 -9.41
CA LYS A 150 9.59 -3.39 -10.73
C LYS A 150 10.21 -4.33 -11.78
N CYS A 151 11.28 -5.04 -11.44
CA CYS A 151 11.89 -6.02 -12.35
C CYS A 151 10.91 -7.14 -12.72
N ILE A 152 10.15 -7.65 -11.75
CA ILE A 152 9.13 -8.68 -11.97
C ILE A 152 8.02 -8.14 -12.88
N SER A 153 7.49 -6.96 -12.55
CA SER A 153 6.42 -6.31 -13.32
C SER A 153 6.83 -6.05 -14.78
N ASP A 154 8.06 -5.59 -14.99
CA ASP A 154 8.58 -5.27 -16.32
C ASP A 154 9.18 -6.49 -17.06
N GLN A 155 9.22 -7.64 -16.40
CA GLN A 155 9.80 -8.90 -16.88
C GLN A 155 11.30 -8.82 -17.20
N ASN A 156 12.03 -8.00 -16.45
CA ASN A 156 13.46 -7.81 -16.66
C ASN A 156 14.26 -8.95 -16.03
N MET A 157 15.10 -9.62 -16.83
CA MET A 157 16.11 -10.52 -16.29
C MET A 157 17.10 -9.70 -15.45
N ILE A 158 17.51 -10.27 -14.32
CA ILE A 158 18.47 -9.65 -13.41
C ILE A 158 19.73 -10.51 -13.27
N ARG A 159 20.83 -9.88 -12.83
CA ARG A 159 22.04 -10.54 -12.36
C ARG A 159 22.17 -10.31 -10.87
N LEU A 160 22.07 -11.36 -10.08
CA LEU A 160 22.22 -11.33 -8.64
C LEU A 160 23.69 -11.52 -8.26
N LYS A 161 24.16 -10.75 -7.27
CA LYS A 161 25.40 -11.01 -6.54
C LYS A 161 24.99 -11.36 -5.11
N LEU A 162 25.29 -12.58 -4.68
CA LEU A 162 24.97 -13.07 -3.35
C LEU A 162 26.13 -12.81 -2.38
N LYS A 163 25.81 -12.62 -1.09
CA LYS A 163 26.81 -12.51 -0.02
C LYS A 163 27.57 -13.84 0.12
N GLU A 164 28.88 -13.77 0.27
CA GLU A 164 29.74 -14.96 0.38
C GLU A 164 29.42 -15.75 1.66
N LYS A 165 28.69 -16.87 1.54
CA LYS A 165 28.59 -17.88 2.61
C LYS A 165 29.52 -19.08 2.40
N ARG A 166 30.00 -19.36 1.18
CA ARG A 166 30.84 -20.55 0.85
C ARG A 166 31.58 -20.43 -0.50
N GLY A 167 32.57 -19.54 -0.62
CA GLY A 167 33.65 -19.63 -1.62
C GLY A 167 33.32 -19.53 -3.12
N GLU A 168 32.06 -19.52 -3.53
CA GLU A 168 31.67 -19.30 -4.93
C GLU A 168 31.08 -17.89 -5.09
N GLN A 169 31.79 -17.04 -5.82
CA GLN A 169 31.25 -15.77 -6.32
C GLN A 169 30.22 -16.08 -7.43
N GLY A 170 29.05 -16.53 -7.03
CA GLY A 170 27.96 -16.86 -7.94
C GLY A 170 27.25 -15.60 -8.39
N ARG A 171 27.72 -14.96 -9.47
CA ARG A 171 26.84 -14.07 -10.24
C ARG A 171 25.79 -14.92 -10.93
N VAL A 172 24.54 -14.86 -10.47
CA VAL A 172 23.44 -15.67 -11.00
C VAL A 172 22.60 -14.83 -11.94
N LYS A 173 22.41 -15.29 -13.18
CA LYS A 173 21.38 -14.73 -14.07
C LYS A 173 20.04 -15.35 -13.72
N PHE A 174 19.06 -14.49 -13.47
CA PHE A 174 17.82 -14.89 -12.81
C PHE A 174 16.61 -14.23 -13.45
N PHE A 175 15.54 -15.01 -13.59
CA PHE A 175 14.22 -14.57 -14.00
C PHE A 175 13.35 -14.46 -12.75
N PRO A 176 13.26 -13.28 -12.13
CA PRO A 176 12.49 -13.11 -10.90
C PRO A 176 11.00 -13.21 -11.20
N VAL A 177 10.24 -13.97 -10.42
CA VAL A 177 8.79 -14.15 -10.65
C VAL A 177 7.94 -13.68 -9.49
N ALA A 178 8.50 -13.68 -8.26
CA ALA A 178 7.81 -13.24 -7.08
C ALA A 178 8.78 -12.79 -5.99
N VAL A 179 8.28 -11.94 -5.09
CA VAL A 179 8.89 -11.67 -3.79
C VAL A 179 7.87 -12.05 -2.73
N GLU A 180 8.21 -13.04 -1.90
CA GLU A 180 7.27 -13.59 -0.91
C GLU A 180 7.82 -13.47 0.51
N TYR A 181 6.92 -13.24 1.45
CA TYR A 181 7.24 -13.20 2.88
C TYR A 181 6.80 -14.50 3.56
N GLN A 182 7.75 -15.30 4.03
CA GLN A 182 7.52 -16.58 4.72
C GLN A 182 8.59 -16.79 5.81
N PHE A 183 8.29 -17.56 6.86
CA PHE A 183 9.27 -17.97 7.88
C PHE A 183 10.15 -16.83 8.44
N SER A 184 9.57 -15.66 8.70
CA SER A 184 10.31 -14.49 9.23
C SER A 184 11.35 -13.88 8.29
N GLY A 185 11.17 -14.04 6.98
CA GLY A 185 12.03 -13.43 5.96
C GLY A 185 11.34 -13.17 4.63
N PHE A 186 11.92 -12.26 3.84
CA PHE A 186 11.53 -12.03 2.46
C PHE A 186 12.42 -12.85 1.52
N TYR A 187 11.81 -13.48 0.54
CA TYR A 187 12.47 -14.33 -0.45
C TYR A 187 12.17 -13.86 -1.86
N LEU A 188 13.20 -13.76 -2.68
CA LEU A 188 13.07 -13.58 -4.12
C LEU A 188 13.01 -14.97 -4.77
N LEU A 189 11.90 -15.25 -5.46
CA LEU A 189 11.69 -16.51 -6.18
C LEU A 189 11.81 -16.31 -7.68
N GLY A 190 12.17 -17.37 -8.38
CA GLY A 190 12.36 -17.35 -9.82
C GLY A 190 13.21 -18.50 -10.33
N TYR A 191 13.67 -18.34 -11.56
CA TYR A 191 14.35 -19.40 -12.29
C TYR A 191 15.72 -18.95 -12.79
N ARG A 192 16.66 -19.88 -12.94
CA ARG A 192 17.95 -19.59 -13.58
C ARG A 192 17.78 -19.54 -15.08
N GLN A 193 18.58 -18.71 -15.76
CA GLN A 193 18.62 -18.73 -17.23
C GLN A 193 19.01 -20.11 -17.80
N GLU A 194 19.89 -20.83 -17.09
CA GLU A 194 20.40 -22.13 -17.53
C GLU A 194 19.41 -23.28 -17.29
N ASN A 195 18.45 -23.08 -16.38
CA ASN A 195 17.42 -24.07 -16.05
C ASN A 195 16.14 -23.34 -15.62
N GLU A 196 15.19 -23.23 -16.55
CA GLU A 196 13.90 -22.57 -16.34
C GLU A 196 12.84 -23.48 -15.69
N GLU A 197 13.19 -24.74 -15.37
CA GLU A 197 12.25 -25.71 -14.80
C GLU A 197 12.31 -25.77 -13.28
N GLU A 198 13.47 -25.48 -12.69
CA GLU A 198 13.68 -25.58 -11.25
C GLU A 198 13.48 -24.22 -10.58
N LEU A 199 12.43 -24.13 -9.76
CA LEU A 199 12.19 -22.95 -8.93
C LEU A 199 13.33 -22.81 -7.92
N MET A 200 13.83 -21.59 -7.76
CA MET A 200 14.83 -21.23 -6.76
C MET A 200 14.36 -20.05 -5.93
N ALA A 201 14.87 -19.97 -4.70
CA ALA A 201 14.62 -18.87 -3.78
C ALA A 201 15.93 -18.37 -3.18
N PHE A 202 16.04 -17.05 -3.07
CA PHE A 202 17.13 -16.37 -2.38
C PHE A 202 16.55 -15.46 -1.30
N GLY A 203 17.06 -15.53 -0.07
CA GLY A 203 16.71 -14.55 0.96
C GLY A 203 17.12 -13.15 0.52
N LEU A 204 16.28 -12.14 0.73
CA LEU A 204 16.63 -10.76 0.36
C LEU A 204 17.84 -10.26 1.16
N ASP A 205 18.04 -10.78 2.37
CA ASP A 205 19.21 -10.53 3.21
C ASP A 205 20.49 -11.22 2.68
N GLU A 206 20.37 -12.21 1.79
CA GLU A 206 21.47 -12.90 1.13
C GLU A 206 21.94 -12.19 -0.15
N ILE A 207 21.16 -11.25 -0.67
CA ILE A 207 21.49 -10.47 -1.87
C ILE A 207 22.41 -9.32 -1.46
N GLU A 208 23.63 -9.29 -2.00
CA GLU A 208 24.55 -8.16 -1.82
C GLU A 208 24.19 -7.01 -2.77
N SER A 209 23.91 -7.34 -4.03
CA SER A 209 23.47 -6.38 -5.04
C SER A 209 22.84 -7.11 -6.23
N PHE A 210 22.11 -6.39 -7.06
CA PHE A 210 21.67 -6.92 -8.34
C PHE A 210 21.77 -5.88 -9.45
N GLN A 211 21.81 -6.36 -10.69
CA GLN A 211 21.81 -5.52 -11.88
C GLN A 211 20.66 -5.92 -12.80
N MET A 212 19.84 -4.94 -13.16
CA MET A 212 18.87 -5.10 -14.24
C MET A 212 19.59 -5.30 -15.56
N THR A 213 19.07 -6.20 -16.38
CA THR A 213 19.55 -6.37 -17.76
C THR A 213 18.51 -5.84 -18.74
N LEU A 214 18.94 -5.55 -19.96
CA LEU A 214 18.05 -5.16 -21.05
C LEU A 214 17.23 -6.33 -21.63
N GLN A 215 17.54 -7.56 -21.20
CA GLN A 215 16.86 -8.76 -21.67
C GLN A 215 15.62 -9.01 -20.81
N LYS A 216 14.51 -9.30 -21.49
CA LYS A 216 13.27 -9.70 -20.86
C LYS A 216 13.06 -11.21 -21.02
N TYR A 217 12.48 -11.84 -20.01
CA TYR A 217 12.00 -13.22 -20.12
C TYR A 217 10.53 -13.22 -20.53
N GLY A 218 10.08 -14.29 -21.18
CA GLY A 218 8.71 -14.33 -21.70
C GLY A 218 7.66 -14.64 -20.63
N ASN A 219 6.40 -14.40 -21.00
CA ASN A 219 5.24 -14.59 -20.13
C ASN A 219 5.05 -16.05 -19.68
N GLU A 220 5.58 -17.00 -20.44
CA GLU A 220 5.59 -18.42 -20.10
C GLU A 220 6.32 -18.70 -18.78
N VAL A 221 7.41 -17.98 -18.49
CA VAL A 221 8.15 -18.14 -17.22
C VAL A 221 7.34 -17.61 -16.05
N LEU A 222 6.65 -16.47 -16.20
CA LEU A 222 5.76 -15.95 -15.16
C LEU A 222 4.60 -16.90 -14.87
N LYS A 223 3.99 -17.48 -15.92
CA LYS A 223 2.83 -18.37 -15.78
C LYS A 223 3.15 -19.71 -15.12
N ARG A 224 4.42 -20.10 -15.08
CA ARG A 224 4.85 -21.31 -14.36
C ARG A 224 4.72 -21.15 -12.85
N TYR A 225 4.94 -19.94 -12.35
CA TYR A 225 4.89 -19.67 -10.92
C TYR A 225 3.46 -19.57 -10.40
N SER A 226 3.21 -20.20 -9.25
CA SER A 226 2.04 -19.92 -8.43
C SER A 226 2.42 -19.64 -6.97
N TYR A 227 1.63 -18.81 -6.29
CA TYR A 227 1.84 -18.51 -4.87
C TYR A 227 1.84 -19.77 -3.99
N GLN A 228 0.97 -20.75 -4.28
CA GLN A 228 0.89 -21.99 -3.52
C GLN A 228 2.17 -22.82 -3.66
N GLU A 229 2.67 -22.98 -4.89
CA GLU A 229 3.94 -23.67 -5.17
C GLU A 229 5.12 -22.96 -4.49
N GLY A 230 5.20 -21.63 -4.59
CA GLY A 230 6.26 -20.86 -3.93
C GLY A 230 6.25 -21.04 -2.41
N LYS A 231 5.07 -21.07 -1.79
CA LYS A 231 4.92 -21.29 -0.35
C LYS A 231 5.36 -22.70 0.07
N GLU A 232 4.97 -23.73 -0.67
CA GLU A 232 5.38 -25.12 -0.40
C GLU A 232 6.89 -25.30 -0.60
N PHE A 233 7.45 -24.70 -1.64
CA PHE A 233 8.88 -24.71 -1.93
C PHE A 233 9.70 -24.09 -0.78
N LEU A 234 9.32 -22.89 -0.32
CA LEU A 234 9.98 -22.23 0.82
C LEU A 234 9.86 -23.05 2.11
N LYS A 235 8.72 -23.73 2.32
CA LYS A 235 8.53 -24.62 3.48
C LYS A 235 9.52 -25.78 3.45
N ASN A 236 9.71 -26.41 2.29
CA ASN A 236 10.65 -27.52 2.14
C ASN A 236 12.10 -27.09 2.39
N ILE A 237 12.51 -25.91 1.90
CA ILE A 237 13.85 -25.35 2.17
C ILE A 237 14.07 -25.16 3.67
N GLU A 238 13.10 -24.58 4.39
CA GLU A 238 13.23 -24.36 5.82
C GLU A 238 13.20 -25.67 6.64
N GLU A 239 12.41 -26.66 6.23
CA GLU A 239 12.44 -27.98 6.85
C GLU A 239 13.78 -28.70 6.68
N GLN A 240 14.44 -28.53 5.53
CA GLN A 240 15.79 -29.07 5.29
C GLN A 240 16.83 -28.36 6.17
N ARG A 241 16.80 -27.03 6.23
CA ARG A 241 17.71 -26.23 7.07
C ARG A 241 17.63 -26.55 8.56
N ARG A 242 16.49 -27.04 9.05
CA ARG A 242 16.29 -27.45 10.45
C ARG A 242 16.80 -28.87 10.77
N ARG A 243 17.05 -29.69 9.75
CA ARG A 243 17.52 -31.08 9.90
C ARG A 243 19.05 -31.19 9.85
N ASP A 244 19.72 -30.21 9.27
CA ASP A 244 21.18 -30.08 9.21
C ASP A 244 21.75 -29.32 10.42
#